data_AF-A0A7C3TZG7-F1
#
_entry.id   AF-A0A7C3TZG7-F1
#
_cell.length_a   1.000
_cell.length_b   1.000
_cell.length_c   1.000
_cell.angle_alpha   90.00
_cell.angle_beta   90.00
_cell.angle_gamma   90.00
#
_symmetry.space_group_name_H-M   'P 1'
#
loop_
_entity.id
_entity.type
_entity.pdbx_description
1 polymer ?
#
loop_
_entity_poly.entity_id
_entity_poly.type
_entity_poly.pdbx_seq_one_letter_code
_entity_poly.pdbx_strand_id
1 'polypeptide(L)'
;MEKRAAQLLKDRGYRVLGEQVEKSTFVKVDGQKIPYKVRADYFLKKGRRTYIAEVKAGNQVASVLQPHTRRQLLEYYFIYRPQAVLLVDGERGEIEEVTFPYGSTGLKGWGWGLVLFLLGFMVGQWINRL
;
A
#
# COMPACT_ATOMS: atom_id res chain seq x y z
N MET A 1 13.17 20.65 2.80
CA MET A 1 12.85 19.46 1.98
C MET A 1 11.66 18.72 2.55
N GLU A 2 11.77 18.07 3.73
CA GLU A 2 10.65 17.37 4.38
C GLU A 2 9.39 18.23 4.56
N LYS A 3 9.54 19.48 5.03
CA LYS A 3 8.41 20.43 5.14
C LYS A 3 7.73 20.73 3.79
N ARG A 4 8.48 20.77 2.69
CA ARG A 4 7.92 20.99 1.34
C ARG A 4 7.20 19.75 0.83
N ALA A 5 7.78 18.57 1.02
CA ALA A 5 7.14 17.31 0.66
C ALA A 5 5.85 17.07 1.47
N ALA A 6 5.87 17.34 2.78
CA ALA A 6 4.68 17.27 3.63
C ALA A 6 3.60 18.26 3.19
N GLN A 7 3.97 19.48 2.80
CA GLN A 7 3.02 20.46 2.29
C GLN A 7 2.44 20.02 0.94
N LEU A 8 3.28 19.58 0.00
CA LEU A 8 2.85 19.02 -1.28
C LEU A 8 1.86 17.87 -1.10
N LEU A 9 2.14 16.95 -0.17
CA LEU A 9 1.25 15.84 0.15
C LEU A 9 -0.11 16.35 0.66
N LYS A 10 -0.11 17.33 1.58
CA LYS A 10 -1.34 17.96 2.07
C LYS A 10 -2.13 18.64 0.97
N ASP A 11 -1.46 19.43 0.12
CA ASP A 11 -2.08 20.16 -1.00
C ASP A 11 -2.71 19.18 -2.02
N ARG A 12 -2.14 17.98 -2.16
CA ARG A 12 -2.67 16.90 -3.00
C ARG A 12 -3.72 16.03 -2.29
N GLY A 13 -4.18 16.42 -1.11
CA GLY A 13 -5.27 15.80 -0.36
C GLY A 13 -4.87 14.59 0.49
N TYR A 14 -3.58 14.38 0.75
CA TYR A 14 -3.11 13.35 1.67
C TYR A 14 -3.11 13.88 3.10
N ARG A 15 -3.65 13.07 4.02
CA ARG A 15 -3.52 13.29 5.46
C ARG A 15 -2.35 12.50 6.00
N VAL A 16 -1.42 13.17 6.66
CA VAL A 16 -0.30 12.54 7.36
C VAL A 16 -0.82 11.85 8.62
N LEU A 17 -0.59 10.55 8.73
CA LEU A 17 -0.89 9.72 9.90
C LEU A 17 0.33 9.54 10.80
N GLY A 18 1.53 9.57 10.22
CA GLY A 18 2.80 9.52 10.94
C GLY A 18 3.95 9.93 10.04
N GLU A 19 5.00 10.45 10.67
CA GLU A 19 6.25 10.84 10.03
C GLU A 19 7.36 9.91 10.51
N GLN A 20 8.33 9.59 9.65
CA GLN A 20 9.48 8.74 9.94
C GLN A 20 9.09 7.42 10.63
N VAL A 21 8.03 6.78 10.13
CA VAL A 21 7.42 5.60 10.74
C VAL A 21 8.36 4.40 10.65
N GLU A 22 8.43 3.63 11.73
CA GLU A 22 9.21 2.40 11.80
C GLU A 22 8.30 1.19 12.01
N LYS A 23 8.66 0.06 11.37
CA LYS A 23 8.03 -1.22 11.61
C LYS A 23 9.09 -2.30 11.80
N SER A 24 9.02 -2.98 12.95
CA SER A 24 9.87 -4.13 13.24
C SER A 24 9.38 -5.36 12.48
N THR A 25 10.32 -6.13 11.96
CA THR A 25 10.11 -7.40 11.27
C THR A 25 11.33 -8.29 11.48
N PHE A 26 11.41 -9.43 10.82
CA PHE A 26 12.57 -10.33 10.89
C PHE A 26 12.75 -11.06 9.56
N VAL A 27 13.99 -11.41 9.25
CA VAL A 27 14.31 -12.46 8.27
C VAL A 27 14.60 -13.75 9.00
N LYS A 28 14.44 -14.88 8.31
CA LYS A 28 14.92 -16.18 8.81
C LYS A 28 16.16 -16.56 8.03
N VAL A 29 17.27 -16.80 8.71
CA VAL A 29 18.52 -17.32 8.14
C VAL A 29 18.79 -18.63 8.85
N ASP A 30 18.80 -19.74 8.10
CA ASP A 30 19.01 -21.09 8.64
C ASP A 30 18.10 -21.42 9.84
N GLY A 31 16.84 -21.01 9.76
CA GLY A 31 15.83 -21.19 10.81
C GLY A 31 15.87 -20.17 11.95
N GLN A 32 16.95 -19.40 12.08
CA GLN A 32 17.09 -18.35 13.10
C GLN A 32 16.39 -17.06 12.66
N LYS A 33 15.58 -16.49 13.55
CA LYS A 33 14.97 -15.16 13.32
C LYS A 33 15.99 -14.07 13.61
N ILE A 34 16.28 -13.25 12.61
CA ILE A 34 17.13 -12.06 12.74
C ILE A 34 16.21 -10.83 12.61
N PRO A 35 15.94 -10.10 13.71
CA PRO A 35 15.06 -8.95 13.67
C PRO A 35 15.73 -7.77 12.97
N TYR A 36 14.93 -6.97 12.28
CA TYR A 36 15.35 -5.71 11.69
C TYR A 36 14.16 -4.74 11.65
N LYS A 37 14.45 -3.48 11.33
CA LYS A 37 13.44 -2.43 11.22
C LYS A 37 13.43 -1.87 9.80
N VAL A 38 12.23 -1.53 9.34
CA VAL A 38 12.03 -0.81 8.08
C VAL A 38 11.44 0.55 8.41
N ARG A 39 12.08 1.61 7.94
CA ARG A 39 11.67 3.00 8.15
C ARG A 39 11.21 3.62 6.83
N ALA A 40 10.09 4.34 6.88
CA ALA A 40 9.59 5.12 5.75
C ALA A 40 9.27 6.56 6.20
N ASP A 41 9.36 7.52 5.28
CA ASP A 41 9.25 8.93 5.63
C ASP A 41 7.84 9.32 6.09
N TYR A 42 6.79 8.77 5.46
CA TYR A 42 5.43 9.06 5.87
C TYR A 42 4.50 7.87 5.76
N PHE A 43 3.58 7.79 6.72
CA PHE A 43 2.35 7.01 6.60
C PHE A 43 1.18 7.95 6.38
N LEU A 44 0.39 7.69 5.35
CA LEU A 44 -0.59 8.64 4.83
C LEU A 44 -1.96 7.98 4.62
N LYS A 45 -2.99 8.82 4.53
CA LYS A 45 -4.35 8.43 4.13
C LYS A 45 -4.94 9.42 3.14
N LYS A 46 -5.61 8.92 2.11
CA LYS A 46 -6.44 9.71 1.19
C LYS A 46 -7.76 8.96 0.95
N GLY A 47 -8.86 9.55 1.40
CA GLY A 47 -10.15 8.85 1.48
C GLY A 47 -10.07 7.60 2.38
N ARG A 48 -10.40 6.43 1.82
CA ARG A 48 -10.32 5.12 2.52
C ARG A 48 -9.00 4.37 2.29
N ARG A 49 -8.09 4.92 1.48
CA ARG A 49 -6.81 4.29 1.13
C ARG A 49 -5.70 4.81 2.02
N THR A 50 -4.80 3.91 2.40
CA THR A 50 -3.54 4.18 3.10
C THR A 50 -2.36 4.02 2.16
N TYR A 51 -1.33 4.82 2.41
CA TYR A 51 -0.14 4.91 1.58
C TYR A 51 1.10 5.01 2.46
N ILE A 52 2.22 4.53 1.95
CA ILE A 52 3.55 4.81 2.49
C ILE A 52 4.26 5.70 1.49
N ALA A 53 4.94 6.75 1.95
CA ALA A 53 5.72 7.62 1.07
C ALA A 53 7.20 7.56 1.37
N GLU A 54 7.99 7.60 0.30
CA GLU A 54 9.43 7.83 0.29
C GLU A 54 9.69 9.18 -0.38
N VAL A 55 10.38 10.08 0.30
CA VAL A 55 10.78 11.39 -0.22
C VAL A 55 12.22 11.31 -0.72
N LYS A 56 12.43 11.64 -1.98
CA LYS A 56 13.78 11.82 -2.54
C LYS A 56 14.09 13.31 -2.67
N ALA A 57 15.38 13.65 -2.54
CA ALA A 57 15.90 15.01 -2.71
C ALA A 57 16.97 15.02 -3.81
N GLY A 58 17.10 16.15 -4.51
CA GLY A 58 18.16 16.43 -5.48
C GLY A 58 18.03 15.78 -6.86
N ASN A 59 19.11 15.88 -7.64
CA ASN A 59 19.26 15.34 -8.99
C ASN A 59 19.24 13.79 -9.10
N GLN A 60 19.03 13.07 -8.00
CA GLN A 60 18.71 11.65 -8.10
C GLN A 60 17.30 11.55 -8.63
N VAL A 61 17.18 11.30 -9.94
CA VAL A 61 15.89 10.98 -10.57
C VAL A 61 15.33 9.78 -9.81
N ALA A 62 14.37 10.05 -8.93
CA ALA A 62 13.65 9.08 -8.14
C ALA A 62 12.80 8.25 -9.12
N SER A 63 13.44 7.27 -9.76
CA SER A 63 12.79 6.48 -10.80
C SER A 63 12.58 5.07 -10.30
N VAL A 64 11.36 4.58 -10.48
CA VAL A 64 11.02 3.16 -10.27
C VAL A 64 11.85 2.22 -11.15
N LEU A 65 12.47 2.74 -12.23
CA LEU A 65 13.35 1.97 -13.11
C LEU A 65 14.66 1.58 -12.42
N GLN A 66 15.13 2.37 -11.45
CA GLN A 66 16.35 2.06 -10.71
C GLN A 66 16.13 0.83 -9.82
N PRO A 67 16.96 -0.24 -9.95
CA PRO A 67 16.77 -1.47 -9.19
C PRO A 67 16.80 -1.32 -7.67
N HIS A 68 17.56 -0.35 -7.14
CA HIS A 68 17.59 -0.08 -5.71
C HIS A 68 16.26 0.51 -5.22
N THR A 69 15.78 1.57 -5.87
CA THR A 69 14.49 2.21 -5.57
C THR A 69 13.35 1.20 -5.65
N ARG A 70 13.28 0.40 -6.71
CA ARG A 70 12.23 -0.63 -6.84
C ARG A 70 12.27 -1.66 -5.71
N ARG A 71 13.46 -2.10 -5.28
CA ARG A 71 13.61 -3.04 -4.15
C ARG A 71 13.15 -2.42 -2.83
N GLN A 72 13.53 -1.16 -2.58
CA GLN A 72 13.11 -0.42 -1.38
C GLN A 72 11.58 -0.24 -1.33
N LEU A 73 10.96 0.18 -2.44
CA LEU A 73 9.50 0.34 -2.52
C LEU A 73 8.76 -1.00 -2.36
N LEU A 74 9.33 -2.10 -2.88
CA LEU A 74 8.77 -3.44 -2.70
C LEU A 74 8.82 -3.90 -1.24
N GLU A 75 9.91 -3.60 -0.52
CA GLU A 75 10.01 -3.85 0.91
C GLU A 75 8.91 -3.09 1.68
N TYR A 76 8.72 -1.80 1.40
CA TYR A 76 7.65 -1.01 2.02
C TYR A 76 6.27 -1.60 1.74
N TYR A 77 6.02 -2.02 0.50
CA TYR A 77 4.76 -2.63 0.11
C TYR A 77 4.46 -3.90 0.92
N PHE A 78 5.42 -4.81 1.07
CA PHE A 78 5.20 -6.05 1.83
C PHE A 78 5.12 -5.85 3.35
N ILE A 79 5.95 -4.96 3.90
CA ILE A 79 6.05 -4.76 5.35
C ILE A 79 4.87 -3.93 5.86
N TYR A 80 4.52 -2.83 5.20
CA TYR A 80 3.44 -1.96 5.64
C TYR A 80 2.07 -2.36 5.08
N ARG A 81 2.02 -3.10 3.97
CA ARG A 81 0.78 -3.47 3.25
C ARG A 81 -0.15 -2.29 2.94
N PRO A 82 0.37 -1.16 2.38
CA PRO A 82 -0.48 -0.07 1.93
C PRO A 82 -1.24 -0.45 0.65
N GLN A 83 -2.20 0.37 0.23
CA GLN A 83 -2.81 0.19 -1.10
C GLN A 83 -1.84 0.59 -2.23
N ALA A 84 -0.96 1.56 -1.98
CA ALA A 84 0.13 1.92 -2.88
C ALA A 84 1.29 2.57 -2.09
N VAL A 85 2.48 2.59 -2.69
CA VAL A 85 3.63 3.36 -2.18
C VAL A 85 3.76 4.62 -3.03
N LEU A 86 4.03 5.77 -2.41
CA LEU A 86 4.25 7.04 -3.10
C LEU A 86 5.74 7.33 -3.16
N LEU A 87 6.23 7.64 -4.36
CA LEU A 87 7.55 8.23 -4.53
C LEU A 87 7.36 9.73 -4.71
N VAL A 88 7.91 10.50 -3.78
CA VAL A 88 7.69 11.96 -3.71
C VAL A 88 8.99 12.66 -4.05
N ASP A 89 8.95 13.47 -5.11
CA ASP A 89 10.00 14.43 -5.43
C ASP A 89 9.63 15.79 -4.83
N GLY A 90 10.25 16.11 -3.70
CA GLY A 90 10.00 17.35 -2.96
C GLY A 90 10.57 18.60 -3.64
N GLU A 91 11.45 18.46 -4.64
CA GLU A 91 12.04 19.58 -5.38
C GLU A 91 11.23 19.89 -6.64
N ARG A 92 10.83 18.86 -7.39
CA ARG A 92 10.02 19.00 -8.61
C ARG A 92 8.53 19.11 -8.34
N GLY A 93 8.06 18.78 -7.13
CA GLY A 93 6.64 18.82 -6.79
C GLY A 93 5.84 17.65 -7.39
N GLU A 94 6.52 16.54 -7.67
CA GLU A 94 5.96 15.36 -8.31
C GLU A 94 5.66 14.27 -7.27
N ILE A 95 4.58 13.53 -7.50
CA ILE A 95 4.20 12.36 -6.70
C ILE A 95 3.84 11.26 -7.67
N GLU A 96 4.60 10.17 -7.64
CA GLU A 96 4.31 8.97 -8.39
C GLU A 96 3.67 7.92 -7.47
N GLU A 97 2.50 7.40 -7.86
CA GLU A 97 1.87 6.27 -7.17
C GLU A 97 2.41 4.96 -7.75
N VAL A 98 3.09 4.18 -6.92
CA VAL A 98 3.69 2.88 -7.28
C VAL A 98 2.87 1.75 -6.68
N THR A 99 2.29 0.94 -7.55
CA THR A 99 1.56 -0.29 -7.19
C THR A 99 2.33 -1.53 -7.64
N PHE A 100 2.21 -2.60 -6.87
CA PHE A 100 2.79 -3.90 -7.23
C PHE A 100 1.68 -4.90 -7.52
N PRO A 101 1.86 -5.83 -8.48
CA PRO A 101 0.88 -6.85 -8.82
C PRO A 101 0.80 -7.98 -7.76
N TYR A 102 1.19 -7.71 -6.51
CA TYR A 102 1.39 -8.68 -5.46
C TYR A 102 0.54 -8.36 -4.22
N GLY A 103 -0.74 -8.06 -4.38
CA GLY A 103 -1.59 -7.79 -3.22
C GLY A 103 -3.01 -7.40 -3.58
N SER A 104 -3.95 -7.91 -2.79
CA SER A 104 -5.41 -7.88 -2.97
C SER A 104 -5.91 -8.57 -4.25
N THR A 105 -5.81 -9.90 -4.26
CA THR A 105 -6.94 -10.71 -4.74
C THR A 105 -8.17 -10.32 -3.91
N GLY A 106 -8.85 -9.24 -4.31
CA GLY A 106 -10.14 -8.89 -3.73
C GLY A 106 -11.05 -10.11 -3.76
N LEU A 107 -11.96 -10.20 -2.79
CA LEU A 107 -13.03 -11.19 -2.66
C LEU A 107 -14.00 -11.24 -3.88
N LYS A 108 -13.51 -11.19 -5.12
CA LYS A 108 -14.32 -11.32 -6.35
C LYS A 108 -15.11 -12.64 -6.37
N GLY A 109 -14.72 -13.64 -5.58
CA GLY A 109 -15.42 -14.92 -5.47
C GLY A 109 -16.61 -14.96 -4.49
N TRP A 110 -16.67 -14.09 -3.48
CA TRP A 110 -17.69 -14.24 -2.41
C TRP A 110 -19.06 -13.66 -2.80
N GLY A 111 -19.08 -12.63 -3.64
CA GLY A 111 -20.34 -12.07 -4.16
C GLY A 111 -21.15 -13.08 -4.97
N TRP A 112 -20.48 -13.91 -5.78
CA TRP A 112 -21.13 -14.99 -6.53
C TRP A 112 -21.65 -16.10 -5.61
N GLY A 113 -20.93 -16.42 -4.54
CA GLY A 113 -21.38 -17.39 -3.53
C GLY A 113 -22.69 -16.98 -2.86
N LEU A 114 -22.82 -15.70 -2.50
CA LEU A 114 -24.06 -15.15 -1.93
C LEU A 114 -25.22 -15.14 -2.92
N VAL A 115 -24.97 -14.78 -4.18
CA VAL A 115 -26.00 -14.79 -5.25
C VAL A 115 -26.50 -16.21 -5.51
N LEU A 116 -25.61 -17.21 -5.60
CA LEU A 116 -25.98 -18.61 -5.77
C LEU A 116 -26.75 -19.15 -4.55
N PHE A 117 -26.36 -18.77 -3.33
CA PHE A 117 -27.09 -19.14 -2.12
C PHE A 117 -28.52 -18.58 -2.10
N LEU A 118 -28.71 -17.30 -2.44
CA LEU A 118 -30.03 -16.67 -2.50
C LEU A 118 -30.92 -17.27 -3.60
N LEU A 119 -30.36 -17.55 -4.78
CA LEU A 119 -31.07 -18.25 -5.86
C LEU A 119 -31.51 -19.65 -5.43
N GLY A 120 -30.61 -20.44 -4.84
CA GLY A 120 -30.93 -21.76 -4.31
C GLY A 120 -32.01 -21.72 -3.23
N PHE A 121 -31.94 -20.75 -2.33
CA PHE A 121 -32.94 -20.54 -1.29
C PHE A 121 -34.33 -20.22 -1.87
N MET A 122 -34.40 -19.33 -2.86
CA MET A 122 -35.66 -18.98 -3.55
C MET A 122 -36.29 -20.19 -4.25
N VAL A 123 -35.48 -20.99 -4.96
CA VAL A 123 -35.94 -22.22 -5.63
C VAL A 123 -36.45 -23.23 -4.61
N GLY A 124 -35.74 -23.41 -3.49
CA GLY A 124 -36.17 -24.31 -2.41
C GLY A 124 -37.50 -23.89 -1.78
N GLN A 125 -37.71 -22.59 -1.56
CA GLN A 125 -38.99 -22.06 -1.05
C GLN A 125 -40.15 -22.24 -2.04
N TRP A 126 -39.87 -22.22 -3.35
CA TRP A 126 -40.89 -22.44 -4.39
C TRP A 126 -41.29 -23.92 -4.49
N ILE A 127 -40.32 -24.84 -4.42
CA ILE A 127 -40.58 -26.29 -4.44
C ILE A 127 -41.35 -26.73 -3.19
N ASN A 128 -41.04 -26.19 -2.00
CA ASN A 128 -41.75 -26.52 -0.76
C ASN A 128 -43.19 -25.95 -0.68
N ARG A 129 -43.62 -25.13 -1.64
CA ARG A 129 -44.96 -24.54 -1.72
C ARG A 129 -45.87 -25.19 -2.78
N LEU A 130 -45.34 -26.15 -3.55
CA LEU A 130 -46.07 -27.02 -4.48
C LEU A 130 -46.44 -28.34 -3.80
#